data_AF-A0A7C1PP80-F1
#
_entry.id   AF-A0A7C1PP80-F1
#
_cell.length_a   1.000
_cell.length_b   1.000
_cell.length_c   1.000
_cell.angle_alpha   90.00
_cell.angle_beta   90.00
_cell.angle_gamma   90.00
#
_symmetry.space_group_name_H-M   'P 1'
#
loop_
_entity.id
_entity.type
_entity.pdbx_description
1 polymer ?
#
loop_
_entity_poly.entity_id
_entity_poly.type
_entity_poly.pdbx_seq_one_letter_code
_entity_poly.pdbx_strand_id
1 'polypeptide(L)'
;MIESEHNSEHLVKNSDISMLRRTFQVIALTPPGPPDPTIAIAASRAGAIGILDLEWTNDVNAAKESINRMASYARNACGIKLNGQDDPFITHLTLVLPEAVDFVILTLCKPDKLKKYINAFHLHNLRVILEITSLEQALLGEKSGVDGLLAKGNEAAGFVGEKTSYILLQQICSQISLPVWIQGGVGLHSAAACYTAGAAGVVLDSQLLLTREASLPDVVKQSIGRMDGTETLCLDGSTVHFRIYNRRGIKSDPQHELIALAKTLEKNRDRKYKIFSGWNEHIRDHVSLNNEASAIWLLGQDAAFAARLAERYKTVGSICSAIRKSIDDHINTAKSLNILNKESSLATSHGTLYPIVQGPMANVSDNAAFISAVAEAGALPFAALSRMSGDKVHELLGDVSGLLGSRPWGVGILGFNESELFESQMKSIDAHSPSYAILAGGMPGQVAALEAKGLKTYVHMQSAEVMDMFIESGARRFIFEG
;
A
#
# COMPACT_ATOMS: atom_id res chain seq x y z
N MET A 1 -43.12 -29.62 -1.21
CA MET A 1 -43.28 -28.87 0.05
C MET A 1 -41.87 -28.71 0.61
N ILE A 2 -41.02 -27.84 0.07
CA ILE A 2 -40.92 -26.39 0.32
C ILE A 2 -41.28 -26.04 1.77
N GLU A 3 -40.29 -26.10 2.64
CA GLU A 3 -40.23 -25.25 3.83
C GLU A 3 -39.01 -24.34 3.67
N SER A 4 -39.31 -23.05 3.64
CA SER A 4 -38.39 -21.93 3.48
C SER A 4 -37.81 -21.54 4.83
N GLU A 5 -36.53 -21.82 5.06
CA GLU A 5 -35.78 -21.15 6.12
C GLU A 5 -35.40 -19.73 5.65
N HIS A 6 -36.27 -18.77 5.95
CA HIS A 6 -35.89 -17.37 6.05
C HIS A 6 -35.01 -17.21 7.30
N ASN A 7 -33.70 -17.38 7.13
CA ASN A 7 -32.75 -17.01 8.16
C ASN A 7 -32.47 -15.51 8.02
N SER A 8 -33.18 -14.71 8.81
CA SER A 8 -32.91 -13.29 9.00
C SER A 8 -31.57 -13.14 9.74
N GLU A 9 -30.51 -12.76 9.02
CA GLU A 9 -29.24 -12.32 9.59
C GLU A 9 -29.43 -10.98 10.33
N HIS A 10 -29.97 -11.05 11.54
CA HIS A 10 -29.66 -10.03 12.55
C HIS A 10 -28.30 -10.40 13.14
N LEU A 11 -27.27 -9.64 12.74
CA LEU A 11 -25.95 -9.63 13.38
C LEU A 11 -26.14 -9.37 14.88
N VAL A 12 -26.16 -10.45 15.66
CA VAL A 12 -26.13 -10.40 17.12
C VAL A 12 -24.82 -9.75 17.52
N LYS A 13 -24.91 -8.63 18.25
CA LYS A 13 -23.82 -7.92 18.94
C LYS A 13 -23.18 -8.80 20.03
N ASN A 14 -22.69 -9.99 19.66
CA ASN A 14 -21.95 -10.88 20.55
C ASN A 14 -20.45 -10.62 20.43
N SER A 15 -19.83 -10.54 21.61
CA SER A 15 -18.48 -10.13 21.98
C SER A 15 -17.33 -10.99 21.45
N ASP A 16 -17.48 -11.62 20.29
CA ASP A 16 -16.48 -12.56 19.78
C ASP A 16 -15.58 -11.87 18.77
N ILE A 17 -14.42 -11.37 19.24
CA ILE A 17 -13.32 -10.86 18.40
C ILE A 17 -12.95 -11.90 17.31
N SER A 18 -13.20 -13.19 17.53
CA SER A 18 -12.98 -14.22 16.52
C SER A 18 -13.85 -14.05 15.26
N MET A 19 -15.04 -13.42 15.35
CA MET A 19 -15.86 -13.11 14.17
C MET A 19 -15.20 -12.05 13.27
N LEU A 20 -14.49 -11.06 13.84
CA LEU A 20 -13.77 -10.06 13.05
C LEU A 20 -12.66 -10.67 12.19
N ARG A 21 -12.19 -11.89 12.52
CA ARG A 21 -11.21 -12.64 11.73
C ARG A 21 -11.82 -13.59 10.69
N ARG A 22 -13.09 -14.01 10.85
CA ARG A 22 -13.68 -15.09 10.03
C ARG A 22 -14.13 -14.63 8.65
N THR A 23 -14.38 -13.34 8.46
CA THR A 23 -14.81 -12.77 7.19
C THR A 23 -13.92 -11.59 6.84
N PHE A 24 -13.37 -11.56 5.63
CA PHE A 24 -12.57 -10.43 5.18
C PHE A 24 -13.44 -9.16 5.06
N GLN A 25 -13.00 -8.08 5.71
CA GLN A 25 -13.78 -6.86 5.83
C GLN A 25 -13.24 -5.74 4.93
N VAL A 26 -14.15 -4.88 4.49
CA VAL A 26 -13.81 -3.63 3.79
C VAL A 26 -14.27 -2.49 4.69
N ILE A 27 -13.34 -1.64 5.09
CA ILE A 27 -13.62 -0.35 5.73
C ILE A 27 -13.63 0.71 4.62
N ALA A 28 -14.66 1.55 4.60
CA ALA A 28 -14.68 2.76 3.79
C ALA A 28 -14.57 3.98 4.72
N LEU A 29 -13.47 4.70 4.62
CA LEU A 29 -13.18 5.88 5.41
C LEU A 29 -13.56 7.13 4.59
N THR A 30 -14.31 8.04 5.19
CA THR A 30 -14.62 9.34 4.54
C THR A 30 -13.34 10.18 4.42
N PRO A 31 -13.26 11.11 3.45
CA PRO A 31 -12.13 12.03 3.37
C PRO A 31 -11.97 12.84 4.67
N PRO A 32 -10.73 13.19 5.05
CA PRO A 32 -10.48 14.08 6.18
C PRO A 32 -10.89 15.52 5.86
N GLY A 33 -11.21 16.29 6.92
CA GLY A 33 -11.64 17.69 6.83
C GLY A 33 -13.10 17.86 7.26
N PRO A 34 -13.94 18.56 6.48
CA PRO A 34 -15.37 18.71 6.78
C PRO A 34 -16.08 17.36 6.94
N PRO A 35 -16.87 17.15 8.01
CA PRO A 35 -17.41 15.84 8.34
C PRO A 35 -18.63 15.47 7.46
N ASP A 36 -18.43 14.95 6.25
CA ASP A 36 -19.52 14.42 5.40
C ASP A 36 -19.66 12.89 5.57
N PRO A 37 -20.76 12.37 6.14
CA PRO A 37 -20.95 10.94 6.39
C PRO A 37 -21.42 10.15 5.15
N THR A 38 -21.60 10.78 3.99
CA THR A 38 -22.29 10.15 2.83
C THR A 38 -21.57 8.88 2.33
N ILE A 39 -20.24 8.88 2.23
CA ILE A 39 -19.45 7.69 1.86
C ILE A 39 -19.60 6.57 2.91
N ALA A 40 -19.50 6.91 4.20
CA ALA A 40 -19.66 5.93 5.28
C ALA A 40 -21.05 5.30 5.28
N ILE A 41 -22.11 6.10 5.09
CA ILE A 41 -23.49 5.61 4.98
C ILE A 41 -23.63 4.63 3.80
N ALA A 42 -23.10 4.99 2.64
CA ALA A 42 -23.19 4.16 1.45
C ALA A 42 -22.44 2.82 1.60
N ALA A 43 -21.25 2.85 2.21
CA ALA A 43 -20.49 1.65 2.52
C ALA A 43 -21.23 0.74 3.52
N SER A 44 -21.73 1.31 4.62
CA SER A 44 -22.56 0.60 5.60
C SER A 44 -23.75 -0.07 4.93
N ARG A 45 -24.47 0.62 4.05
CA ARG A 45 -25.60 0.05 3.29
C ARG A 45 -25.21 -1.11 2.37
N ALA A 46 -23.97 -1.13 1.89
CA ALA A 46 -23.41 -2.19 1.05
C ALA A 46 -22.74 -3.32 1.87
N GLY A 47 -22.95 -3.36 3.18
CA GLY A 47 -22.40 -4.37 4.09
C GLY A 47 -20.90 -4.21 4.37
N ALA A 48 -20.28 -3.11 3.94
CA ALA A 48 -18.94 -2.71 4.40
C ALA A 48 -19.04 -1.96 5.73
N ILE A 49 -17.89 -1.70 6.38
CA ILE A 49 -17.84 -0.88 7.59
C ILE A 49 -17.67 0.58 7.14
N GLY A 50 -18.66 1.42 7.41
CA GLY A 50 -18.57 2.85 7.11
C GLY A 50 -17.95 3.63 8.27
N ILE A 51 -16.82 4.31 8.04
CA ILE A 51 -16.18 5.13 9.07
C ILE A 51 -16.21 6.61 8.67
N LEU A 52 -16.76 7.45 9.54
CA LEU A 52 -16.65 8.91 9.44
C LEU A 52 -15.33 9.38 10.06
N ASP A 53 -14.47 9.98 9.25
CA ASP A 53 -13.21 10.58 9.69
C ASP A 53 -13.44 11.94 10.35
N LEU A 54 -13.08 12.04 11.63
CA LEU A 54 -13.14 13.25 12.44
C LEU A 54 -11.76 13.62 13.00
N GLU A 55 -10.66 13.04 12.48
CA GLU A 55 -9.29 13.28 12.96
C GLU A 55 -8.92 14.78 12.96
N TRP A 56 -9.43 15.50 11.96
CA TRP A 56 -9.10 16.91 11.71
C TRP A 56 -10.27 17.85 12.01
N THR A 57 -11.37 17.37 12.58
CA THR A 57 -12.53 18.18 12.92
C THR A 57 -12.38 18.82 14.31
N ASN A 58 -12.63 20.12 14.42
CA ASN A 58 -12.71 20.84 15.70
C ASN A 58 -14.15 21.27 16.06
N ASP A 59 -15.04 21.38 15.07
CA ASP A 59 -16.44 21.69 15.29
C ASP A 59 -17.21 20.47 15.80
N VAL A 60 -17.38 20.43 17.12
CA VAL A 60 -18.13 19.40 17.85
C VAL A 60 -19.59 19.32 17.39
N ASN A 61 -20.23 20.43 17.04
CA ASN A 61 -21.64 20.42 16.64
C ASN A 61 -21.81 19.82 15.25
N ALA A 62 -20.95 20.21 14.30
CA ALA A 62 -20.91 19.60 12.98
C ALA A 62 -20.60 18.09 13.06
N ALA A 63 -19.64 17.69 13.90
CA ALA A 63 -19.33 16.29 14.14
C ALA A 63 -20.55 15.51 14.67
N LYS A 64 -21.27 16.05 15.66
CA LYS A 64 -22.49 15.44 16.20
C LYS A 64 -23.60 15.28 15.16
N GLU A 65 -23.83 16.32 14.35
CA GLU A 65 -24.84 16.27 13.29
C GLU A 65 -24.54 15.15 12.30
N SER A 66 -23.27 15.06 11.86
CA SER A 66 -22.83 14.03 10.92
C SER A 66 -22.85 12.62 11.52
N ILE A 67 -22.49 12.46 12.79
CA ILE A 67 -22.63 11.19 13.52
C ILE A 67 -24.10 10.76 13.59
N ASN A 68 -25.01 11.67 13.96
CA ASN A 68 -26.44 11.38 14.03
C ASN A 68 -27.04 11.03 12.67
N ARG A 69 -26.61 11.75 11.62
CA ARG A 69 -27.00 11.45 10.25
C ARG A 69 -26.48 10.07 9.82
N MET A 70 -25.23 9.75 10.11
CA MET A 70 -24.66 8.43 9.83
C MET A 70 -25.44 7.33 10.56
N ALA A 71 -25.65 7.47 11.87
CA ALA A 71 -26.40 6.52 12.70
C ALA A 71 -27.84 6.31 12.19
N SER A 72 -28.48 7.35 11.68
CA SER A 72 -29.86 7.27 11.15
C SER A 72 -29.98 6.53 9.82
N TYR A 73 -28.94 6.57 8.99
CA TYR A 73 -29.00 6.09 7.61
C TYR A 73 -28.14 4.85 7.32
N ALA A 74 -27.19 4.53 8.21
CA ALA A 74 -26.44 3.28 8.21
C ALA A 74 -27.40 2.08 8.35
N ARG A 75 -27.00 0.94 7.79
CA ARG A 75 -27.77 -0.33 7.88
C ARG A 75 -26.96 -1.47 8.46
N ASN A 76 -25.64 -1.41 8.32
CA ASN A 76 -24.68 -2.33 8.93
C ASN A 76 -23.66 -1.52 9.73
N ALA A 77 -22.58 -2.18 10.14
CA ALA A 77 -21.47 -1.62 10.89
C ALA A 77 -21.06 -0.21 10.45
N CYS A 78 -21.01 0.71 11.42
CA CYS A 78 -20.45 2.04 11.23
C CYS A 78 -19.63 2.51 12.44
N GLY A 79 -18.80 3.52 12.23
CA GLY A 79 -17.87 3.99 13.24
C GLY A 79 -17.33 5.38 12.95
N ILE A 80 -16.47 5.84 13.84
CA ILE A 80 -15.79 7.13 13.71
C ILE A 80 -14.28 6.96 13.86
N LYS A 81 -13.51 7.85 13.25
CA LYS A 81 -12.07 7.98 13.50
C LYS A 81 -11.78 9.27 14.24
N LEU A 82 -10.96 9.21 15.29
CA LEU A 82 -10.65 10.34 16.17
C LEU A 82 -9.15 10.54 16.34
N ASN A 83 -8.76 11.79 16.51
CA ASN A 83 -7.39 12.16 16.89
C ASN A 83 -7.16 11.85 18.36
N GLY A 84 -6.35 10.83 18.66
CA GLY A 84 -6.03 10.39 20.03
C GLY A 84 -5.36 11.46 20.90
N GLN A 85 -4.92 12.59 20.32
CA GLN A 85 -4.30 13.68 21.08
C GLN A 85 -5.30 14.75 21.54
N ASP A 86 -6.54 14.72 21.03
CA ASP A 86 -7.58 15.71 21.35
C ASP A 86 -8.47 15.26 22.51
N ASP A 87 -7.96 15.37 23.74
CA ASP A 87 -8.70 15.02 24.97
C ASP A 87 -10.08 15.69 25.06
N PRO A 88 -10.21 17.02 24.86
CA PRO A 88 -11.51 17.69 24.95
C PRO A 88 -12.51 17.12 23.94
N PHE A 89 -12.10 16.93 22.69
CA PHE A 89 -12.98 16.43 21.63
C PHE A 89 -13.42 14.99 21.89
N ILE A 90 -12.49 14.10 22.25
CA ILE A 90 -12.78 12.70 22.59
C ILE A 90 -13.74 12.62 23.79
N THR A 91 -13.44 13.36 24.86
CA THR A 91 -14.26 13.33 26.08
C THR A 91 -15.68 13.81 25.79
N HIS A 92 -15.81 14.87 24.98
CA HIS A 92 -17.12 15.40 24.63
C HIS A 92 -17.92 14.44 23.76
N LEU A 93 -17.30 13.86 22.73
CA LEU A 93 -17.99 12.92 21.83
C LEU A 93 -18.40 11.64 22.54
N THR A 94 -17.55 11.09 23.41
CA THR A 94 -17.85 9.84 24.15
C THR A 94 -19.18 9.93 24.90
N LEU A 95 -19.55 11.11 25.41
CA LEU A 95 -20.79 11.35 26.14
C LEU A 95 -22.05 11.38 25.27
N VAL A 96 -21.90 11.52 23.95
CA VAL A 96 -23.02 11.78 23.02
C VAL A 96 -23.08 10.79 21.85
N LEU A 97 -22.25 9.74 21.85
CA LEU A 97 -22.25 8.75 20.77
C LEU A 97 -23.55 7.94 20.77
N PRO A 98 -24.26 7.84 19.63
CA PRO A 98 -25.41 6.96 19.49
C PRO A 98 -25.02 5.49 19.63
N GLU A 99 -25.92 4.66 20.17
CA GLU A 99 -25.73 3.19 20.30
C GLU A 99 -25.56 2.44 18.97
N ALA A 100 -25.90 3.11 17.86
CA ALA A 100 -25.72 2.59 16.50
C ALA A 100 -24.26 2.63 16.02
N VAL A 101 -23.39 3.40 16.68
CA VAL A 101 -21.95 3.41 16.39
C VAL A 101 -21.34 2.15 16.99
N ASP A 102 -20.57 1.41 16.20
CA ASP A 102 -19.99 0.11 16.57
C ASP A 102 -18.48 0.17 16.84
N PHE A 103 -17.79 1.10 16.17
CA PHE A 103 -16.33 1.19 16.11
C PHE A 103 -15.82 2.61 16.36
N VAL A 104 -14.67 2.69 17.02
CA VAL A 104 -13.84 3.89 17.10
C VAL A 104 -12.44 3.55 16.64
N ILE A 105 -11.95 4.23 15.60
CA ILE A 105 -10.54 4.21 15.21
C ILE A 105 -9.85 5.37 15.94
N LEU A 106 -8.78 5.08 16.68
CA LEU A 106 -7.98 6.09 17.38
C LEU A 106 -6.60 6.20 16.74
N THR A 107 -6.14 7.43 16.51
CA THR A 107 -4.71 7.66 16.24
C THR A 107 -3.89 7.51 17.52
N LEU A 108 -2.60 7.22 17.38
CA LEU A 108 -1.73 6.98 18.52
C LEU A 108 -1.61 8.20 19.45
N CYS A 109 -1.71 7.93 20.76
CA CYS A 109 -1.48 8.90 21.82
C CYS A 109 -0.63 8.30 22.95
N LYS A 110 -0.43 9.06 24.03
CA LYS A 110 0.35 8.58 25.18
C LYS A 110 -0.30 7.34 25.79
N PRO A 111 0.47 6.31 26.21
CA PRO A 111 -0.08 5.05 26.73
C PRO A 111 -1.14 5.19 27.83
N ASP A 112 -0.93 6.09 28.80
CA ASP A 112 -1.89 6.30 29.89
C ASP A 112 -3.24 6.86 29.40
N LYS A 113 -3.19 7.76 28.39
CA LYS A 113 -4.39 8.31 27.75
C LYS A 113 -5.07 7.25 26.89
N LEU A 114 -4.29 6.50 26.12
CA LEU A 114 -4.81 5.43 25.27
C LEU A 114 -5.61 4.43 26.12
N LYS A 115 -5.04 3.95 27.23
CA LYS A 115 -5.73 3.03 28.14
C LYS A 115 -7.00 3.63 28.74
N LYS A 116 -6.98 4.92 29.09
CA LYS A 116 -8.18 5.65 29.57
C LYS A 116 -9.28 5.66 28.50
N TYR A 117 -8.95 5.96 27.25
CA TYR A 117 -9.94 5.99 26.16
C TYR A 117 -10.49 4.62 25.84
N ILE A 118 -9.63 3.59 25.78
CA ILE A 118 -10.05 2.21 25.55
C ILE A 118 -11.11 1.81 26.59
N ASN A 119 -10.81 2.01 27.88
CA ASN A 119 -11.76 1.71 28.96
C ASN A 119 -13.07 2.51 28.81
N ALA A 120 -12.99 3.79 28.47
CA ALA A 120 -14.18 4.63 28.30
C ALA A 120 -15.06 4.13 27.14
N PHE A 121 -14.48 3.83 25.98
CA PHE A 121 -15.23 3.33 24.83
C PHE A 121 -15.79 1.91 25.05
N HIS A 122 -15.03 1.03 25.73
CA HIS A 122 -15.52 -0.29 26.11
C HIS A 122 -16.74 -0.23 27.04
N LEU A 123 -16.82 0.75 27.96
CA LEU A 123 -18.02 0.95 28.78
C LEU A 123 -19.26 1.33 27.96
N HIS A 124 -19.08 1.86 26.75
CA HIS A 124 -20.14 2.16 25.79
C HIS A 124 -20.33 1.04 24.75
N ASN A 125 -19.74 -0.15 24.95
CA ASN A 125 -19.77 -1.29 24.03
C ASN A 125 -19.21 -0.99 22.64
N LEU A 126 -18.29 -0.02 22.53
CA LEU A 126 -17.60 0.33 21.29
C LEU A 126 -16.32 -0.49 21.15
N ARG A 127 -16.04 -0.96 19.93
CA ARG A 127 -14.78 -1.62 19.59
C ARG A 127 -13.72 -0.59 19.22
N VAL A 128 -12.55 -0.68 19.82
CA VAL A 128 -11.44 0.26 19.63
C VAL A 128 -10.41 -0.33 18.70
N ILE A 129 -10.21 0.31 17.56
CA ILE A 129 -9.16 -0.02 16.59
C ILE A 129 -8.08 1.06 16.71
N LEU A 130 -6.82 0.65 16.87
CA LEU A 130 -5.69 1.60 16.91
C LEU A 130 -5.07 1.74 15.52
N GLU A 131 -5.02 2.96 15.00
CA GLU A 131 -4.20 3.28 13.82
C GLU A 131 -2.72 3.25 14.21
N ILE A 132 -1.94 2.45 13.48
CA ILE A 132 -0.52 2.21 13.72
C ILE A 132 0.29 2.33 12.43
N THR A 133 1.53 2.76 12.56
CA THR A 133 2.48 2.86 11.44
C THR A 133 3.73 2.00 11.64
N SER A 134 3.81 1.25 12.73
CA SER A 134 4.95 0.40 13.05
C SER A 134 4.59 -0.78 13.96
N LEU A 135 5.45 -1.81 13.98
CA LEU A 135 5.28 -2.98 14.83
C LEU A 135 5.31 -2.64 16.33
N GLU A 136 6.14 -1.67 16.73
CA GLU A 136 6.23 -1.23 18.13
C GLU A 136 4.91 -0.62 18.60
N GLN A 137 4.21 0.11 17.72
CA GLN A 137 2.89 0.66 18.01
C GLN A 137 1.82 -0.43 18.06
N ALA A 138 1.91 -1.46 17.20
CA ALA A 138 1.03 -2.62 17.23
C ALA A 138 1.14 -3.37 18.57
N LEU A 139 2.37 -3.64 19.04
CA LEU A 139 2.64 -4.27 20.33
C LEU A 139 2.13 -3.43 21.51
N LEU A 140 2.28 -2.10 21.43
CA LEU A 140 1.71 -1.18 22.41
C LEU A 140 0.18 -1.24 22.43
N GLY A 141 -0.46 -1.27 21.27
CA GLY A 141 -1.92 -1.40 21.13
C GLY A 141 -2.44 -2.68 21.76
N GLU A 142 -1.83 -3.82 21.41
CA GLU A 142 -2.19 -5.13 21.97
C GLU A 142 -2.04 -5.16 23.49
N LYS A 143 -0.92 -4.65 24.02
CA LYS A 143 -0.71 -4.52 25.47
C LYS A 143 -1.72 -3.57 26.15
N SER A 144 -2.23 -2.59 25.42
CA SER A 144 -3.20 -1.62 25.93
C SER A 144 -4.64 -2.14 25.91
N GLY A 145 -4.90 -3.26 25.23
CA GLY A 145 -6.20 -3.93 25.18
C GLY A 145 -7.13 -3.42 24.08
N VAL A 146 -6.58 -2.97 22.94
CA VAL A 146 -7.40 -2.61 21.76
C VAL A 146 -7.98 -3.87 21.12
N ASP A 147 -9.11 -3.73 20.42
CA ASP A 147 -9.82 -4.84 19.79
C ASP A 147 -9.29 -5.17 18.39
N GLY A 148 -8.49 -4.28 17.82
CA GLY A 148 -7.98 -4.40 16.47
C GLY A 148 -6.95 -3.32 16.11
N LEU A 149 -6.29 -3.50 14.96
CA LEU A 149 -5.28 -2.59 14.46
C LEU A 149 -5.58 -2.16 13.03
N LEU A 150 -5.44 -0.87 12.76
CA LEU A 150 -5.40 -0.35 11.39
C LEU A 150 -3.94 -0.06 11.07
N ALA A 151 -3.30 -0.92 10.27
CA ALA A 151 -1.91 -0.76 9.87
C ALA A 151 -1.83 0.10 8.61
N LYS A 152 -1.18 1.24 8.73
CA LYS A 152 -1.13 2.27 7.69
C LYS A 152 0.25 2.30 7.04
N GLY A 153 0.30 1.87 5.78
CA GLY A 153 1.51 1.87 4.97
C GLY A 153 1.94 3.26 4.53
N ASN A 154 3.19 3.40 4.10
CA ASN A 154 3.78 4.64 3.62
C ASN A 154 3.05 5.23 2.40
N GLU A 155 2.31 4.41 1.66
CA GLU A 155 1.51 4.79 0.48
C GLU A 155 0.26 5.61 0.84
N ALA A 156 -0.22 5.52 2.09
CA ALA A 156 -1.42 6.20 2.57
C ALA A 156 -1.21 7.70 2.78
N ALA A 157 -2.32 8.45 2.93
CA ALA A 157 -2.29 9.88 3.19
C ALA A 157 -2.03 10.24 4.66
N GLY A 158 -1.56 11.46 4.91
CA GLY A 158 -1.39 11.99 6.25
C GLY A 158 -0.20 11.34 6.99
N PHE A 159 -0.31 11.14 8.31
CA PHE A 159 0.80 10.56 9.08
C PHE A 159 1.01 9.10 8.68
N VAL A 160 2.25 8.79 8.32
CA VAL A 160 2.67 7.45 7.89
C VAL A 160 3.96 7.04 8.60
N GLY A 161 4.39 5.79 8.41
CA GLY A 161 5.72 5.31 8.76
C GLY A 161 6.57 5.12 7.52
N GLU A 162 7.78 4.60 7.68
CA GLU A 162 8.70 4.33 6.56
C GLU A 162 8.32 3.08 5.76
N LYS A 163 7.58 2.14 6.36
CA LYS A 163 7.28 0.84 5.76
C LYS A 163 6.06 0.92 4.86
N THR A 164 6.16 0.28 3.70
CA THR A 164 5.03 0.04 2.80
C THR A 164 4.03 -0.93 3.43
N SER A 165 2.79 -0.90 2.96
CA SER A 165 1.69 -1.72 3.48
C SER A 165 2.03 -3.21 3.54
N TYR A 166 2.67 -3.77 2.51
CA TYR A 166 3.02 -5.19 2.48
C TYR A 166 4.14 -5.57 3.45
N ILE A 167 5.14 -4.70 3.64
CA ILE A 167 6.23 -4.96 4.58
C ILE A 167 5.70 -4.84 6.01
N LEU A 168 4.90 -3.83 6.29
CA LEU A 168 4.29 -3.62 7.59
C LEU A 168 3.36 -4.78 7.97
N LEU A 169 2.49 -5.23 7.05
CA LEU A 169 1.58 -6.36 7.27
C LEU A 169 2.36 -7.64 7.64
N GLN A 170 3.40 -7.99 6.89
CA GLN A 170 4.21 -9.19 7.15
C GLN A 170 4.85 -9.15 8.53
N GLN A 171 5.39 -8.00 8.95
CA GLN A 171 5.98 -7.85 10.28
C GLN A 171 4.93 -8.02 11.38
N ILE A 172 3.75 -7.43 11.22
CA ILE A 172 2.68 -7.48 12.23
C ILE A 172 2.10 -8.89 12.34
N CYS A 173 1.73 -9.52 11.23
CA CYS A 173 1.15 -10.87 11.22
C CYS A 173 2.07 -11.93 11.83
N SER A 174 3.39 -11.67 11.87
CA SER A 174 4.36 -12.59 12.50
C SER A 174 4.34 -12.56 14.04
N GLN A 175 3.77 -11.53 14.66
CA GLN A 175 3.89 -11.29 16.11
C GLN A 175 2.57 -10.92 16.81
N ILE A 176 1.55 -10.49 16.07
CA ILE A 176 0.32 -9.92 16.64
C ILE A 176 -0.87 -10.82 16.37
N SER A 177 -1.72 -10.98 17.40
CA SER A 177 -2.96 -11.77 17.34
C SER A 177 -4.22 -10.90 17.30
N LEU A 178 -4.13 -9.61 17.05
CA LEU A 178 -5.33 -8.79 16.80
C LEU A 178 -5.73 -8.85 15.32
N PRO A 179 -7.02 -8.66 14.97
CA PRO A 179 -7.41 -8.43 13.59
C PRO A 179 -6.74 -7.15 13.08
N VAL A 180 -6.18 -7.21 11.86
CA VAL A 180 -5.44 -6.10 11.23
C VAL A 180 -6.10 -5.71 9.92
N TRP A 181 -6.46 -4.43 9.78
CA TRP A 181 -6.89 -3.84 8.51
C TRP A 181 -5.74 -3.04 7.89
N ILE A 182 -5.52 -3.18 6.59
CA ILE A 182 -4.47 -2.46 5.87
C ILE A 182 -5.01 -1.21 5.18
N GLN A 183 -4.37 -0.07 5.41
CA GLN A 183 -4.63 1.21 4.72
C GLN A 183 -3.38 1.64 3.93
N GLY A 184 -3.57 2.02 2.67
CA GLY A 184 -2.52 2.52 1.77
C GLY A 184 -2.13 1.51 0.68
N GLY A 185 -2.22 1.91 -0.58
CA GLY A 185 -1.78 1.10 -1.74
C GLY A 185 -2.71 -0.06 -2.11
N VAL A 186 -3.89 -0.14 -1.49
CA VAL A 186 -4.85 -1.23 -1.72
C VAL A 186 -5.84 -0.87 -2.82
N GLY A 187 -6.16 -1.84 -3.68
CA GLY A 187 -7.15 -1.73 -4.75
C GLY A 187 -7.66 -3.09 -5.18
N LEU A 188 -8.29 -3.14 -6.37
CA LEU A 188 -8.96 -4.34 -6.90
C LEU A 188 -8.05 -5.58 -6.97
N HIS A 189 -6.77 -5.38 -7.29
CA HIS A 189 -5.82 -6.46 -7.53
C HIS A 189 -4.92 -6.77 -6.32
N SER A 190 -4.77 -5.84 -5.38
CA SER A 190 -3.91 -6.01 -4.19
C SER A 190 -4.66 -6.53 -2.97
N ALA A 191 -5.98 -6.32 -2.86
CA ALA A 191 -6.75 -6.75 -1.69
C ALA A 191 -6.66 -8.27 -1.43
N ALA A 192 -6.59 -9.08 -2.49
CA ALA A 192 -6.40 -10.53 -2.38
C ALA A 192 -5.08 -10.90 -1.70
N ALA A 193 -4.00 -10.18 -2.01
CA ALA A 193 -2.70 -10.39 -1.40
C ALA A 193 -2.69 -10.00 0.09
N CYS A 194 -3.39 -8.92 0.48
CA CYS A 194 -3.58 -8.59 1.89
C CYS A 194 -4.33 -9.70 2.63
N TYR A 195 -5.40 -10.24 2.03
CA TYR A 195 -6.17 -11.33 2.63
C TYR A 195 -5.32 -12.59 2.82
N THR A 196 -4.61 -13.04 1.79
CA THR A 196 -3.77 -14.24 1.87
C THR A 196 -2.56 -14.07 2.80
N ALA A 197 -2.07 -12.85 2.98
CA ALA A 197 -1.03 -12.52 3.97
C ALA A 197 -1.56 -12.44 5.42
N GLY A 198 -2.87 -12.62 5.64
CA GLY A 198 -3.47 -12.73 6.98
C GLY A 198 -4.16 -11.47 7.50
N ALA A 199 -4.37 -10.44 6.66
CA ALA A 199 -5.16 -9.28 7.06
C ALA A 199 -6.63 -9.68 7.30
N ALA A 200 -7.25 -9.07 8.33
CA ALA A 200 -8.68 -9.18 8.58
C ALA A 200 -9.51 -8.35 7.59
N GLY A 201 -8.89 -7.36 6.96
CA GLY A 201 -9.55 -6.54 5.97
C GLY A 201 -8.64 -5.45 5.40
N VAL A 202 -9.25 -4.56 4.62
CA VAL A 202 -8.58 -3.40 4.00
C VAL A 202 -9.42 -2.15 4.16
N VAL A 203 -8.75 -1.00 4.06
CA VAL A 203 -9.35 0.33 4.12
C VAL A 203 -9.32 0.94 2.73
N LEU A 204 -10.46 1.45 2.29
CA LEU A 204 -10.62 2.28 1.10
C LEU A 204 -10.94 3.71 1.55
N ASP A 205 -10.22 4.67 1.00
CA ASP A 205 -10.36 6.10 1.26
C ASP A 205 -10.30 6.91 -0.05
N SER A 206 -9.10 7.25 -0.51
CA SER A 206 -8.81 8.05 -1.70
C SER A 206 -9.42 7.44 -2.96
N GLN A 207 -9.50 6.11 -3.01
CA GLN A 207 -10.12 5.32 -4.08
C GLN A 207 -11.61 5.65 -4.28
N LEU A 208 -12.29 6.18 -3.26
CA LEU A 208 -13.74 6.44 -3.25
C LEU A 208 -14.09 7.88 -3.64
N LEU A 209 -13.11 8.78 -3.79
CA LEU A 209 -13.33 10.22 -3.90
C LEU A 209 -13.96 10.70 -5.22
N LEU A 210 -14.08 9.80 -6.21
CA LEU A 210 -14.75 10.09 -7.48
C LEU A 210 -16.10 9.35 -7.66
N THR A 211 -16.56 8.66 -6.62
CA THR A 211 -17.87 8.01 -6.60
C THR A 211 -19.02 9.04 -6.59
N ARG A 212 -20.24 8.57 -6.86
CA ARG A 212 -21.45 9.42 -6.79
C ARG A 212 -21.66 10.02 -5.41
N GLU A 213 -21.26 9.32 -4.36
CA GLU A 213 -21.40 9.72 -2.97
C GLU A 213 -20.34 10.73 -2.51
N ALA A 214 -19.31 10.98 -3.31
CA ALA A 214 -18.26 11.93 -2.99
C ALA A 214 -18.67 13.38 -3.33
N SER A 215 -18.88 14.17 -2.27
CA SER A 215 -19.22 15.59 -2.33
C SER A 215 -17.96 16.47 -2.44
N LEU A 216 -17.27 16.42 -3.58
CA LEU A 216 -16.08 17.24 -3.84
C LEU A 216 -16.32 18.27 -4.95
N PRO A 217 -15.67 19.46 -4.89
CA PRO A 217 -15.71 20.43 -5.99
C PRO A 217 -15.13 19.86 -7.28
N ASP A 218 -15.64 20.28 -8.43
CA ASP A 218 -15.23 19.73 -9.74
C ASP A 218 -13.74 19.90 -10.02
N VAL A 219 -13.13 21.00 -9.57
CA VAL A 219 -11.67 21.21 -9.70
C VAL A 219 -10.89 20.12 -8.98
N VAL A 220 -11.32 19.73 -7.78
CA VAL A 220 -10.69 18.64 -6.99
C VAL A 220 -10.88 17.30 -7.70
N LYS A 221 -12.10 17.04 -8.19
CA LYS A 221 -12.41 15.81 -8.93
C LYS A 221 -11.56 15.67 -10.19
N GLN A 222 -11.35 16.77 -10.92
CA GLN A 222 -10.50 16.78 -12.13
C GLN A 222 -9.04 16.51 -11.81
N SER A 223 -8.50 17.06 -10.71
CA SER A 223 -7.14 16.76 -10.28
C SER A 223 -6.97 15.29 -9.89
N ILE A 224 -7.85 14.76 -9.02
CA ILE A 224 -7.82 13.35 -8.63
C ILE A 224 -8.00 12.43 -9.85
N GLY A 225 -8.88 12.82 -10.79
CA GLY A 225 -9.17 12.05 -12.00
C GLY A 225 -7.99 11.86 -12.95
N ARG A 226 -6.91 12.63 -12.79
CA ARG A 226 -5.69 12.56 -13.61
C ARG A 226 -4.52 11.91 -12.89
N MET A 227 -4.66 11.57 -11.60
CA MET A 227 -3.57 11.03 -10.82
C MET A 227 -3.12 9.66 -11.33
N ASP A 228 -1.81 9.46 -11.40
CA ASP A 228 -1.17 8.14 -11.57
C ASP A 228 -0.49 7.64 -10.29
N GLY A 229 -0.45 8.46 -9.23
CA GLY A 229 0.10 8.15 -7.91
C GLY A 229 1.42 8.88 -7.63
N THR A 230 2.08 9.41 -8.66
CA THR A 230 3.34 10.16 -8.56
C THR A 230 3.13 11.61 -8.07
N GLU A 231 1.89 12.07 -8.00
CA GLU A 231 1.53 13.43 -7.58
C GLU A 231 1.43 13.57 -6.05
N THR A 232 1.94 12.61 -5.28
CA THR A 232 2.03 12.73 -3.82
C THR A 232 3.47 13.03 -3.38
N LEU A 233 3.61 13.71 -2.26
CA LEU A 233 4.88 14.00 -1.61
C LEU A 233 4.83 13.47 -0.17
N CYS A 234 5.81 12.65 0.20
CA CYS A 234 6.05 12.32 1.60
C CYS A 234 7.03 13.34 2.18
N LEU A 235 6.60 14.06 3.20
CA LEU A 235 7.45 14.96 3.97
C LEU A 235 8.20 14.11 4.99
N ASP A 236 9.45 13.79 4.68
CA ASP A 236 10.31 12.96 5.53
C ASP A 236 11.16 13.83 6.47
N GLY A 237 10.67 13.99 7.69
CA GLY A 237 11.44 14.48 8.82
C GLY A 237 12.09 13.35 9.61
N SER A 238 13.01 13.68 10.52
CA SER A 238 13.61 12.70 11.44
C SER A 238 12.62 12.05 12.42
N THR A 239 11.44 12.67 12.63
CA THR A 239 10.41 12.14 13.55
C THR A 239 9.02 12.00 12.91
N VAL A 240 8.71 12.80 11.88
CA VAL A 240 7.40 12.84 11.23
C VAL A 240 7.55 12.49 9.76
N HIS A 241 6.82 11.46 9.33
CA HIS A 241 6.56 11.20 7.92
C HIS A 241 5.11 11.55 7.63
N PHE A 242 4.88 12.44 6.66
CA PHE A 242 3.53 12.87 6.33
C PHE A 242 3.30 13.03 4.84
N ARG A 243 2.32 12.30 4.30
CA ARG A 243 2.02 12.30 2.86
C ARG A 243 0.87 13.23 2.50
N ILE A 244 1.11 14.05 1.48
CA ILE A 244 0.12 14.98 0.91
C ILE A 244 0.12 14.92 -0.61
N TYR A 245 -0.92 15.45 -1.22
CA TYR A 245 -0.91 15.77 -2.65
C TYR A 245 0.04 16.94 -2.95
N ASN A 246 0.89 16.77 -3.96
CA ASN A 246 1.86 17.74 -4.41
C ASN A 246 1.22 18.68 -5.46
N ARG A 247 0.69 19.82 -4.99
CA ARG A 247 0.18 20.88 -5.85
C ARG A 247 1.32 21.66 -6.52
N ARG A 248 1.84 21.17 -7.63
CA ARG A 248 2.87 21.87 -8.40
C ARG A 248 2.33 23.21 -8.94
N GLY A 249 3.09 24.29 -8.74
CA GLY A 249 2.84 25.59 -9.39
C GLY A 249 2.06 26.65 -8.59
N ILE A 250 1.73 26.41 -7.31
CA ILE A 250 1.11 27.42 -6.43
C ILE A 250 2.20 28.16 -5.65
N LYS A 251 2.16 29.51 -5.65
CA LYS A 251 3.18 30.37 -5.01
C LYS A 251 3.11 30.41 -3.48
N SER A 252 1.92 30.29 -2.90
CA SER A 252 1.76 29.96 -1.49
C SER A 252 1.85 28.45 -1.41
N ASP A 253 3.00 27.93 -1.03
CA ASP A 253 3.22 26.48 -1.02
C ASP A 253 3.12 25.96 0.41
N PRO A 254 1.96 25.43 0.84
CA PRO A 254 1.84 24.72 2.10
C PRO A 254 2.96 23.71 2.29
N GLN A 255 3.52 23.12 1.21
CA GLN A 255 4.62 22.18 1.32
C GLN A 255 5.88 22.83 1.91
N HIS A 256 6.26 24.03 1.47
CA HIS A 256 7.43 24.73 2.01
C HIS A 256 7.24 25.08 3.49
N GLU A 257 6.03 25.52 3.86
CA GLU A 257 5.68 25.81 5.26
C GLU A 257 5.69 24.55 6.12
N LEU A 258 5.14 23.43 5.62
CA LEU A 258 5.15 22.14 6.30
C LEU A 258 6.56 21.56 6.45
N ILE A 259 7.41 21.70 5.42
CA ILE A 259 8.83 21.31 5.49
C ILE A 259 9.57 22.16 6.52
N ALA A 260 9.34 23.47 6.55
CA ALA A 260 9.93 24.36 7.52
C ALA A 260 9.44 24.06 8.95
N LEU A 261 8.15 23.75 9.10
CA LEU A 261 7.54 23.34 10.36
C LEU A 261 8.14 22.02 10.87
N ALA A 262 8.26 21.00 10.01
CA ALA A 262 8.89 19.73 10.35
C ALA A 262 10.33 19.96 10.85
N LYS A 263 11.14 20.74 10.13
CA LYS A 263 12.51 21.11 10.55
C LYS A 263 12.56 21.89 11.87
N THR A 264 11.54 22.70 12.17
CA THR A 264 11.50 23.52 13.37
C THR A 264 11.14 22.69 14.60
N LEU A 265 10.13 21.84 14.49
CA LEU A 265 9.69 20.97 15.58
C LEU A 265 10.74 19.93 15.97
N GLU A 266 11.55 19.49 15.01
CA GLU A 266 12.62 18.49 15.22
C GLU A 266 13.87 19.01 15.94
N LYS A 267 14.03 20.33 16.09
CA LYS A 267 15.14 20.91 16.87
C LYS A 267 14.97 20.75 18.38
N ASN A 268 13.80 20.33 18.86
CA ASN A 268 13.53 20.13 20.28
C ASN A 268 13.54 18.63 20.65
N ARG A 269 14.59 18.21 21.38
CA ARG A 269 14.86 16.81 21.77
C ARG A 269 13.85 16.16 22.73
N ASP A 270 12.82 16.89 23.19
CA ASP A 270 11.89 16.39 24.22
C ASP A 270 10.51 16.03 23.63
N ARG A 271 10.32 14.71 23.43
CA ARG A 271 9.03 13.97 23.33
C ARG A 271 8.30 14.04 21.99
N LYS A 272 8.50 13.02 21.13
CA LYS A 272 7.71 12.65 19.93
C LYS A 272 6.24 13.12 19.93
N TYR A 273 5.48 12.88 21.02
CA TYR A 273 4.08 13.31 21.15
C TYR A 273 3.84 14.83 21.13
N LYS A 274 4.77 15.66 21.64
CA LYS A 274 4.65 17.13 21.56
C LYS A 274 4.79 17.62 20.12
N ILE A 275 5.62 16.96 19.32
CA ILE A 275 5.80 17.27 17.90
C ILE A 275 4.48 17.03 17.17
N PHE A 276 3.87 15.84 17.32
CA PHE A 276 2.59 15.56 16.69
C PHE A 276 1.46 16.51 17.13
N SER A 277 1.38 16.86 18.42
CA SER A 277 0.38 17.81 18.91
C SER A 277 0.53 19.19 18.27
N GLY A 278 1.75 19.75 18.26
CA GLY A 278 2.00 21.07 17.65
C GLY A 278 1.82 21.07 16.14
N TRP A 279 2.13 19.95 15.48
CA TRP A 279 1.89 19.78 14.05
C TRP A 279 0.39 19.74 13.74
N ASN A 280 -0.38 18.98 14.53
CA ASN A 280 -1.84 18.92 14.42
C ASN A 280 -2.48 20.29 14.58
N GLU A 281 -2.10 21.04 15.62
CA GLU A 281 -2.64 22.38 15.87
C GLU A 281 -2.40 23.35 14.70
N HIS A 282 -1.27 23.22 14.00
CA HIS A 282 -0.92 24.13 12.91
C HIS A 282 -1.66 23.83 11.60
N ILE A 283 -1.89 22.55 11.30
CA ILE A 283 -2.39 22.15 9.98
C ILE A 283 -3.86 21.80 9.96
N ARG A 284 -4.48 21.58 11.13
CA ARG A 284 -5.86 21.09 11.23
C ARG A 284 -6.86 21.91 10.44
N ASP A 285 -6.82 23.23 10.56
CA ASP A 285 -7.74 24.13 9.85
C ASP A 285 -7.46 24.22 8.34
N HIS A 286 -6.33 23.67 7.89
CA HIS A 286 -5.93 23.64 6.49
C HIS A 286 -6.25 22.30 5.82
N VAL A 287 -6.53 21.22 6.57
CA VAL A 287 -6.85 19.90 6.01
C VAL A 287 -8.27 19.92 5.43
N SER A 288 -8.36 20.01 4.11
CA SER A 288 -9.64 20.10 3.39
C SER A 288 -9.46 19.79 1.91
N LEU A 289 -10.34 18.98 1.32
CA LEU A 289 -10.40 18.73 -0.12
C LEU A 289 -11.17 19.84 -0.86
N ASN A 290 -10.71 21.09 -0.76
CA ASN A 290 -11.27 22.27 -1.44
C ASN A 290 -10.23 22.93 -2.38
N ASN A 291 -10.62 23.99 -3.09
CA ASN A 291 -9.75 24.71 -4.04
C ASN A 291 -9.01 25.92 -3.43
N GLU A 292 -9.01 26.08 -2.11
CA GLU A 292 -8.29 27.17 -1.45
C GLU A 292 -6.79 26.94 -1.53
N ALA A 293 -6.01 28.00 -1.72
CA ALA A 293 -4.57 27.88 -1.93
C ALA A 293 -3.82 27.33 -0.68
N SER A 294 -4.35 27.60 0.51
CA SER A 294 -3.82 27.12 1.79
C SER A 294 -4.27 25.69 2.13
N ALA A 295 -5.19 25.10 1.36
CA ALA A 295 -5.73 23.79 1.67
C ALA A 295 -4.72 22.67 1.42
N ILE A 296 -4.59 21.80 2.42
CA ILE A 296 -3.75 20.61 2.42
C ILE A 296 -4.62 19.41 2.06
N TRP A 297 -4.33 18.81 0.90
CA TRP A 297 -5.01 17.61 0.44
C TRP A 297 -4.27 16.37 0.94
N LEU A 298 -4.92 15.63 1.83
CA LEU A 298 -4.45 14.34 2.28
C LEU A 298 -4.90 13.28 1.27
N LEU A 299 -4.01 12.95 0.33
CA LEU A 299 -4.21 11.91 -0.67
C LEU A 299 -3.05 10.90 -0.64
N GLY A 300 -3.39 9.62 -0.69
CA GLY A 300 -2.44 8.52 -0.84
C GLY A 300 -2.11 8.29 -2.30
N GLN A 301 -1.10 7.47 -2.56
CA GLN A 301 -0.74 7.06 -3.92
C GLN A 301 -1.87 6.26 -4.60
N ASP A 302 -2.69 5.58 -3.81
CA ASP A 302 -3.87 4.84 -4.24
C ASP A 302 -5.04 5.72 -4.73
N ALA A 303 -4.95 7.05 -4.59
CA ALA A 303 -5.85 7.98 -5.28
C ALA A 303 -5.85 7.78 -6.82
N ALA A 304 -4.75 7.25 -7.38
CA ALA A 304 -4.63 6.86 -8.79
C ALA A 304 -5.71 5.84 -9.24
N PHE A 305 -6.26 5.07 -8.31
CA PHE A 305 -7.31 4.09 -8.62
C PHE A 305 -8.71 4.70 -8.69
N ALA A 306 -8.92 5.90 -8.15
CA ALA A 306 -10.23 6.50 -7.98
C ALA A 306 -10.98 6.67 -9.32
N ALA A 307 -10.29 7.14 -10.37
CA ALA A 307 -10.90 7.42 -11.66
C ALA A 307 -11.46 6.15 -12.30
N ARG A 308 -10.63 5.10 -12.43
CA ARG A 308 -11.02 3.83 -13.05
C ARG A 308 -12.08 3.09 -12.24
N LEU A 309 -12.00 3.13 -10.91
CA LEU A 309 -12.99 2.52 -10.04
C LEU A 309 -14.34 3.24 -10.13
N ALA A 310 -14.34 4.57 -10.08
CA ALA A 310 -15.55 5.36 -10.23
C ALA A 310 -16.16 5.21 -11.63
N GLU A 311 -15.35 5.19 -12.68
CA GLU A 311 -15.84 4.99 -14.05
C GLU A 311 -16.55 3.64 -14.19
N ARG A 312 -15.94 2.56 -13.69
CA ARG A 312 -16.46 1.19 -13.83
C ARG A 312 -17.63 0.89 -12.90
N TYR A 313 -17.57 1.31 -11.64
CA TYR A 313 -18.50 0.86 -10.59
C TYR A 313 -19.45 1.95 -10.10
N LYS A 314 -19.15 3.23 -10.36
CA LYS A 314 -19.97 4.44 -10.07
C LYS A 314 -20.22 4.77 -8.60
N THR A 315 -20.47 3.78 -7.74
CA THR A 315 -20.89 3.97 -6.34
C THR A 315 -19.91 3.34 -5.37
N VAL A 316 -19.87 3.85 -4.14
CA VAL A 316 -19.09 3.26 -3.03
C VAL A 316 -19.47 1.79 -2.82
N GLY A 317 -20.77 1.49 -2.82
CA GLY A 317 -21.26 0.12 -2.59
C GLY A 317 -20.83 -0.87 -3.69
N SER A 318 -20.88 -0.45 -4.95
CA SER A 318 -20.41 -1.26 -6.07
C SER A 318 -18.90 -1.49 -6.02
N ILE A 319 -18.10 -0.49 -5.62
CA ILE A 319 -16.65 -0.67 -5.43
C ILE A 319 -16.37 -1.67 -4.31
N CYS A 320 -17.01 -1.52 -3.14
CA CYS A 320 -16.83 -2.46 -2.02
C CYS A 320 -17.18 -3.90 -2.44
N SER A 321 -18.27 -4.07 -3.19
CA SER A 321 -18.67 -5.39 -3.71
C SER A 321 -17.67 -5.94 -4.73
N ALA A 322 -17.11 -5.07 -5.58
CA ALA A 322 -16.10 -5.45 -6.56
C ALA A 322 -14.78 -5.89 -5.90
N ILE A 323 -14.35 -5.23 -4.82
CA ILE A 323 -13.18 -5.65 -4.04
C ILE A 323 -13.39 -7.05 -3.45
N ARG A 324 -14.56 -7.32 -2.85
CA ARG A 324 -14.87 -8.66 -2.31
C ARG A 324 -14.82 -9.72 -3.41
N LYS A 325 -15.48 -9.46 -4.54
CA LYS A 325 -15.49 -10.38 -5.66
C LYS A 325 -14.08 -10.61 -6.22
N SER A 326 -13.26 -9.56 -6.35
CA SER A 326 -11.92 -9.69 -6.92
C SER A 326 -11.00 -10.52 -6.03
N ILE A 327 -11.18 -10.49 -4.70
CA ILE A 327 -10.45 -11.35 -3.78
C ILE A 327 -10.68 -12.82 -4.12
N ASP A 328 -11.95 -13.23 -4.24
CA ASP A 328 -12.31 -14.61 -4.58
C ASP A 328 -11.79 -14.98 -5.98
N ASP A 329 -12.00 -14.11 -6.97
CA ASP A 329 -11.54 -14.33 -8.34
C ASP A 329 -10.01 -14.52 -8.40
N HIS A 330 -9.25 -13.66 -7.72
CA HIS A 330 -7.79 -13.71 -7.71
C HIS A 330 -7.26 -14.95 -6.98
N ILE A 331 -7.87 -15.34 -5.85
CA ILE A 331 -7.47 -16.56 -5.14
C ILE A 331 -7.77 -17.81 -5.99
N ASN A 332 -8.94 -17.86 -6.62
CA ASN A 332 -9.30 -18.96 -7.51
C ASN A 332 -8.37 -19.03 -8.73
N THR A 333 -8.01 -17.88 -9.29
CA THR A 333 -7.04 -17.78 -10.38
C THR A 333 -5.65 -18.25 -9.93
N ALA A 334 -5.18 -17.86 -8.75
CA ALA A 334 -3.90 -18.31 -8.21
C ALA A 334 -3.88 -19.84 -8.01
N LYS A 335 -4.96 -20.42 -7.49
CA LYS A 335 -5.12 -21.88 -7.32
C LYS A 335 -5.20 -22.63 -8.65
N SER A 336 -5.80 -22.05 -9.69
CA SER A 336 -5.95 -22.73 -10.98
C SER A 336 -4.66 -22.66 -11.79
N LEU A 337 -4.00 -21.51 -11.82
CA LEU A 337 -2.80 -21.32 -12.63
C LEU A 337 -1.56 -21.98 -12.02
N ASN A 338 -1.52 -22.18 -10.69
CA ASN A 338 -0.42 -22.86 -9.99
C ASN A 338 0.97 -22.32 -10.39
N ILE A 339 1.06 -21.01 -10.62
CA ILE A 339 2.22 -20.39 -11.28
C ILE A 339 3.50 -20.66 -10.51
N LEU A 340 3.45 -20.68 -9.17
CA LEU A 340 4.60 -20.87 -8.29
C LEU A 340 4.99 -22.34 -8.05
N ASN A 341 4.26 -23.31 -8.62
CA ASN A 341 4.59 -24.71 -8.44
C ASN A 341 5.93 -25.08 -9.09
N LYS A 342 6.50 -26.19 -8.59
CA LYS A 342 7.58 -26.89 -9.26
C LYS A 342 7.19 -27.18 -10.71
N GLU A 343 8.10 -26.95 -11.65
CA GLU A 343 7.92 -27.23 -13.08
C GLU A 343 6.73 -26.49 -13.72
N SER A 344 6.32 -25.34 -13.16
CA SER A 344 5.30 -24.49 -13.80
C SER A 344 5.72 -24.06 -15.21
N SER A 345 4.79 -23.56 -16.01
CA SER A 345 5.08 -23.14 -17.39
C SER A 345 6.23 -22.14 -17.48
N LEU A 346 6.34 -21.22 -16.52
CA LEU A 346 7.44 -20.25 -16.48
C LEU A 346 8.75 -20.94 -16.08
N ALA A 347 8.75 -21.81 -15.06
CA ALA A 347 9.93 -22.60 -14.67
C ALA A 347 10.45 -23.48 -15.83
N THR A 348 9.54 -24.16 -16.54
CA THR A 348 9.85 -24.93 -17.74
C THR A 348 10.47 -24.06 -18.83
N SER A 349 9.90 -22.86 -19.06
CA SER A 349 10.45 -21.92 -20.04
C SER A 349 11.85 -21.42 -19.66
N HIS A 350 12.14 -21.36 -18.36
CA HIS A 350 13.44 -20.99 -17.78
C HIS A 350 14.45 -22.13 -17.83
N GLY A 351 13.98 -23.39 -17.81
CA GLY A 351 14.79 -24.58 -17.58
C GLY A 351 15.14 -24.76 -16.11
N THR A 352 14.32 -24.22 -15.21
CA THR A 352 14.53 -24.23 -13.75
C THR A 352 13.46 -25.05 -13.04
N LEU A 353 13.67 -25.30 -11.74
CA LEU A 353 12.74 -26.04 -10.92
C LEU A 353 11.53 -25.20 -10.53
N TYR A 354 11.79 -23.94 -10.19
CA TYR A 354 10.80 -22.96 -9.75
C TYR A 354 10.88 -21.71 -10.64
N PRO A 355 9.76 -20.97 -10.78
CA PRO A 355 9.70 -19.72 -11.55
C PRO A 355 10.28 -18.54 -10.75
N ILE A 356 11.39 -18.77 -10.05
CA ILE A 356 12.05 -17.79 -9.18
C ILE A 356 13.30 -17.32 -9.90
N VAL A 357 13.46 -16.00 -9.98
CA VAL A 357 14.62 -15.35 -10.57
C VAL A 357 15.37 -14.61 -9.48
N GLN A 358 16.67 -14.87 -9.34
CA GLN A 358 17.54 -14.04 -8.51
C GLN A 358 18.03 -12.85 -9.34
N GLY A 359 17.64 -11.64 -8.95
CA GLY A 359 18.04 -10.40 -9.64
C GLY A 359 19.53 -10.09 -9.44
N PRO A 360 20.25 -9.60 -10.47
CA PRO A 360 21.69 -9.33 -10.39
C PRO A 360 22.01 -8.21 -9.40
N MET A 361 22.97 -8.46 -8.50
CA MET A 361 23.39 -7.52 -7.46
C MET A 361 24.92 -7.38 -7.45
N ALA A 362 25.43 -6.17 -7.70
CA ALA A 362 26.86 -5.91 -7.66
C ALA A 362 27.43 -6.17 -6.25
N ASN A 363 28.63 -6.75 -6.16
CA ASN A 363 29.28 -7.18 -4.91
C ASN A 363 28.56 -8.31 -4.15
N VAL A 364 27.56 -8.97 -4.77
CA VAL A 364 26.86 -10.12 -4.20
C VAL A 364 26.79 -11.26 -5.21
N SER A 365 26.24 -11.00 -6.40
CA SER A 365 26.11 -11.98 -7.47
C SER A 365 27.17 -11.82 -8.57
N ASP A 366 28.30 -11.21 -8.23
CA ASP A 366 29.60 -11.32 -8.91
C ASP A 366 30.46 -12.45 -8.31
N ASN A 367 29.79 -13.48 -7.78
CA ASN A 367 30.37 -14.63 -7.11
C ASN A 367 29.78 -15.92 -7.69
N ALA A 368 30.62 -16.74 -8.32
CA ALA A 368 30.20 -17.96 -8.98
C ALA A 368 29.60 -19.01 -8.02
N ALA A 369 30.08 -19.08 -6.78
CA ALA A 369 29.55 -20.00 -5.78
C ALA A 369 28.12 -19.62 -5.34
N PHE A 370 27.84 -18.32 -5.19
CA PHE A 370 26.47 -17.83 -4.92
C PHE A 370 25.52 -18.16 -6.06
N ILE A 371 25.95 -17.93 -7.31
CA ILE A 371 25.19 -18.28 -8.52
C ILE A 371 24.90 -19.79 -8.58
N SER A 372 25.90 -20.63 -8.28
CA SER A 372 25.73 -22.08 -8.23
C SER A 372 24.70 -22.50 -7.18
N ALA A 373 24.78 -21.93 -5.97
CA ALA A 373 23.84 -22.24 -4.89
C ALA A 373 22.39 -21.91 -5.27
N VAL A 374 22.15 -20.79 -5.96
CA VAL A 374 20.82 -20.42 -6.46
C VAL A 374 20.32 -21.40 -7.53
N ALA A 375 21.18 -21.82 -8.46
CA ALA A 375 20.84 -22.82 -9.47
C ALA A 375 20.51 -24.18 -8.84
N GLU A 376 21.27 -24.61 -7.83
CA GLU A 376 21.05 -25.86 -7.09
C GLU A 376 19.74 -25.85 -6.31
N ALA A 377 19.36 -24.69 -5.76
CA ALA A 377 18.04 -24.48 -5.14
C ALA A 377 16.89 -24.48 -6.16
N GLY A 378 17.20 -24.45 -7.47
CA GLY A 378 16.24 -24.60 -8.56
C GLY A 378 15.66 -23.29 -9.08
N ALA A 379 16.27 -22.15 -8.76
CA ALA A 379 15.92 -20.83 -9.30
C ALA A 379 16.84 -20.45 -10.48
N LEU A 380 16.48 -19.42 -11.24
CA LEU A 380 17.30 -18.87 -12.33
C LEU A 380 18.28 -17.82 -11.77
N PRO A 381 19.60 -18.07 -11.78
CA PRO A 381 20.57 -17.12 -11.24
C PRO A 381 21.08 -16.13 -12.29
N PHE A 382 21.50 -14.94 -11.83
CA PHE A 382 22.09 -13.91 -12.69
C PHE A 382 23.42 -13.37 -12.13
N ALA A 383 24.47 -13.44 -12.95
CA ALA A 383 25.75 -12.81 -12.68
C ALA A 383 25.67 -11.30 -12.87
N ALA A 384 26.06 -10.49 -11.88
CA ALA A 384 26.06 -9.04 -12.01
C ALA A 384 27.33 -8.55 -12.71
N LEU A 385 27.22 -8.01 -13.92
CA LEU A 385 28.38 -7.46 -14.63
C LEU A 385 28.69 -6.03 -14.21
N SER A 386 27.65 -5.24 -13.90
CA SER A 386 27.79 -3.84 -13.46
C SER A 386 28.76 -3.07 -14.37
N ARG A 387 29.79 -2.42 -13.80
CA ARG A 387 30.89 -1.74 -14.50
C ARG A 387 32.19 -2.55 -14.56
N MET A 388 32.13 -3.89 -14.41
CA MET A 388 33.31 -4.75 -14.50
C MET A 388 33.92 -4.71 -15.90
N SER A 389 35.26 -4.66 -15.98
CA SER A 389 35.98 -4.75 -17.25
C SER A 389 35.76 -6.10 -17.94
N GLY A 390 35.92 -6.13 -19.27
CA GLY A 390 35.79 -7.36 -20.07
C GLY A 390 36.58 -8.54 -19.50
N ASP A 391 37.85 -8.35 -19.12
CA ASP A 391 38.70 -9.44 -18.58
C ASP A 391 38.15 -10.03 -17.28
N LYS A 392 37.65 -9.19 -16.37
CA LYS A 392 37.03 -9.66 -15.12
C LYS A 392 35.69 -10.34 -15.36
N VAL A 393 34.93 -9.86 -16.33
CA VAL A 393 33.71 -10.55 -16.77
C VAL A 393 34.07 -11.91 -17.34
N HIS A 394 35.09 -12.00 -18.19
CA HIS A 394 35.54 -13.27 -18.77
C HIS A 394 35.91 -14.29 -17.67
N GLU A 395 36.68 -13.88 -16.66
CA GLU A 395 37.00 -14.73 -15.50
C GLU A 395 35.76 -15.20 -14.76
N LEU A 396 34.87 -14.27 -14.36
CA LEU A 396 33.64 -14.60 -13.64
C LEU A 396 32.73 -15.56 -14.43
N LEU A 397 32.53 -15.30 -15.72
CA LEU A 397 31.68 -16.14 -16.57
C LEU A 397 32.31 -17.51 -16.84
N GLY A 398 33.64 -17.59 -16.88
CA GLY A 398 34.39 -18.84 -16.89
C GLY A 398 34.09 -19.68 -15.66
N ASP A 399 34.20 -19.11 -14.46
CA ASP A 399 33.91 -19.80 -13.20
C ASP A 399 32.44 -20.24 -13.12
N VAL A 400 31.51 -19.36 -13.50
CA VAL A 400 30.07 -19.67 -13.52
C VAL A 400 29.76 -20.81 -14.48
N SER A 401 30.23 -20.73 -15.73
CA SER A 401 29.99 -21.78 -16.72
C SER A 401 30.61 -23.12 -16.30
N GLY A 402 31.79 -23.09 -15.67
CA GLY A 402 32.45 -24.28 -15.13
C GLY A 402 31.67 -24.96 -14.01
N LEU A 403 31.07 -24.19 -13.10
CA LEU A 403 30.26 -24.73 -11.99
C LEU A 403 28.87 -25.21 -12.43
N LEU A 404 28.21 -24.47 -13.33
CA LEU A 404 26.82 -24.75 -13.69
C LEU A 404 26.67 -25.77 -14.83
N GLY A 405 27.71 -25.95 -15.64
CA GLY A 405 27.67 -26.83 -16.81
C GLY A 405 26.55 -26.43 -17.78
N SER A 406 25.59 -27.33 -18.01
CA SER A 406 24.45 -27.09 -18.91
C SER A 406 23.23 -26.44 -18.24
N ARG A 407 23.28 -26.14 -16.93
CA ARG A 407 22.16 -25.48 -16.24
C ARG A 407 21.99 -24.05 -16.76
N PRO A 408 20.74 -23.56 -16.89
CA PRO A 408 20.51 -22.19 -17.35
C PRO A 408 20.96 -21.16 -16.31
N TRP A 409 21.54 -20.08 -16.81
CA TRP A 409 21.92 -18.90 -16.03
C TRP A 409 21.91 -17.66 -16.93
N GLY A 410 21.96 -16.48 -16.31
CA GLY A 410 21.99 -15.23 -17.04
C GLY A 410 22.97 -14.20 -16.51
N VAL A 411 23.02 -13.07 -17.21
CA VAL A 411 23.87 -11.91 -16.86
C VAL A 411 23.04 -10.64 -16.68
N GLY A 412 23.42 -9.79 -15.73
CA GLY A 412 22.87 -8.45 -15.55
C GLY A 412 23.75 -7.40 -16.23
N ILE A 413 23.19 -6.66 -17.17
CA ILE A 413 23.89 -5.69 -18.01
C ILE A 413 23.29 -4.29 -17.80
N LEU A 414 24.14 -3.28 -17.65
CA LEU A 414 23.73 -1.88 -17.67
C LEU A 414 23.77 -1.37 -19.12
N GLY A 415 22.60 -1.05 -19.67
CA GLY A 415 22.47 -0.60 -21.06
C GLY A 415 23.06 0.78 -21.33
N PHE A 416 23.28 1.57 -20.29
CA PHE A 416 23.91 2.90 -20.31
C PHE A 416 25.43 2.87 -20.05
N ASN A 417 26.06 1.69 -20.03
CA ASN A 417 27.52 1.59 -20.00
C ASN A 417 28.13 2.23 -21.27
N GLU A 418 29.35 2.76 -21.14
CA GLU A 418 30.12 3.28 -22.27
C GLU A 418 30.34 2.20 -23.34
N SER A 419 30.34 2.59 -24.61
CA SER A 419 30.35 1.66 -25.75
C SER A 419 31.51 0.67 -25.69
N GLU A 420 32.73 1.12 -25.38
CA GLU A 420 33.91 0.25 -25.28
C GLU A 420 33.75 -0.80 -24.18
N LEU A 421 33.21 -0.41 -23.02
CA LEU A 421 32.95 -1.32 -21.92
C LEU A 421 31.87 -2.33 -22.29
N PHE A 422 30.74 -1.86 -22.85
CA PHE A 422 29.64 -2.72 -23.30
C PHE A 422 30.13 -3.74 -24.32
N GLU A 423 30.90 -3.32 -25.34
CA GLU A 423 31.48 -4.22 -26.34
C GLU A 423 32.43 -5.26 -25.71
N SER A 424 33.28 -4.84 -24.76
CA SER A 424 34.19 -5.77 -24.08
C SER A 424 33.45 -6.82 -23.24
N GLN A 425 32.36 -6.42 -22.59
CA GLN A 425 31.48 -7.34 -21.84
C GLN A 425 30.76 -8.29 -22.80
N MET A 426 30.27 -7.78 -23.94
CA MET A 426 29.61 -8.60 -24.95
C MET A 426 30.53 -9.68 -25.54
N LYS A 427 31.81 -9.37 -25.79
CA LYS A 427 32.79 -10.39 -26.23
C LYS A 427 32.93 -11.53 -25.21
N SER A 428 32.90 -11.18 -23.92
CA SER A 428 33.03 -12.15 -22.82
C SER A 428 31.76 -12.99 -22.64
N ILE A 429 30.59 -12.38 -22.85
CA ILE A 429 29.29 -13.06 -22.89
C ILE A 429 29.25 -14.07 -24.04
N ASP A 430 29.67 -13.66 -25.24
CA ASP A 430 29.71 -14.53 -26.42
C ASP A 430 30.60 -15.77 -26.18
N ALA A 431 31.73 -15.60 -25.49
CA ALA A 431 32.66 -16.68 -25.18
C ALA A 431 32.09 -17.75 -24.23
N HIS A 432 31.16 -17.39 -23.34
CA HIS A 432 30.64 -18.28 -22.30
C HIS A 432 29.16 -18.67 -22.47
N SER A 433 28.47 -18.03 -23.42
CA SER A 433 27.11 -18.40 -23.87
C SER A 433 26.07 -18.57 -22.74
N PRO A 434 25.83 -17.56 -21.88
CA PRO A 434 24.69 -17.58 -20.96
C PRO A 434 23.36 -17.68 -21.73
N SER A 435 22.34 -18.23 -21.06
CA SER A 435 21.01 -18.42 -21.66
C SER A 435 20.11 -17.19 -21.55
N TYR A 436 20.35 -16.32 -20.56
CA TYR A 436 19.51 -15.17 -20.24
C TYR A 436 20.31 -13.89 -20.07
N ALA A 437 19.63 -12.76 -20.24
CA ALA A 437 20.12 -11.45 -19.85
C ALA A 437 19.04 -10.66 -19.12
N ILE A 438 19.44 -9.81 -18.18
CA ILE A 438 18.63 -8.72 -17.66
C ILE A 438 19.31 -7.42 -18.10
N LEU A 439 18.61 -6.61 -18.88
CA LEU A 439 19.10 -5.32 -19.35
C LEU A 439 18.43 -4.19 -18.56
N ALA A 440 19.24 -3.43 -17.82
CA ALA A 440 18.79 -2.26 -17.05
C ALA A 440 19.17 -0.95 -17.73
N GLY A 441 18.18 -0.09 -17.98
CA GLY A 441 18.38 1.22 -18.61
C GLY A 441 18.93 1.15 -20.04
N GLY A 442 18.64 0.07 -20.77
CA GLY A 442 19.02 -0.08 -22.19
C GLY A 442 17.93 0.34 -23.16
N MET A 443 18.22 0.20 -24.45
CA MET A 443 17.34 0.57 -25.56
C MET A 443 16.80 -0.66 -26.31
N PRO A 444 15.66 -0.56 -27.02
CA PRO A 444 15.11 -1.65 -27.82
C PRO A 444 16.11 -2.37 -28.74
N GLY A 445 16.99 -1.62 -29.41
CA GLY A 445 18.01 -2.19 -30.29
C GLY A 445 19.02 -3.09 -29.57
N GLN A 446 19.36 -2.77 -28.31
CA GLN A 446 20.23 -3.63 -27.50
C GLN A 446 19.55 -4.94 -27.12
N VAL A 447 18.25 -4.90 -26.78
CA VAL A 447 17.45 -6.10 -26.51
C VAL A 447 17.40 -7.00 -27.74
N ALA A 448 17.12 -6.43 -28.91
CA ALA A 448 17.09 -7.17 -30.17
C ALA A 448 18.45 -7.81 -30.50
N ALA A 449 19.55 -7.10 -30.25
CA ALA A 449 20.90 -7.63 -30.48
C ALA A 449 21.23 -8.82 -29.55
N LEU A 450 20.78 -8.79 -28.30
CA LEU A 450 20.96 -9.90 -27.35
C LEU A 450 20.09 -11.11 -27.73
N GLU A 451 18.82 -10.90 -28.09
CA GLU A 451 17.92 -11.98 -28.53
C GLU A 451 18.39 -12.63 -29.84
N ALA A 452 18.94 -11.85 -30.78
CA ALA A 452 19.52 -12.38 -32.03
C ALA A 452 20.71 -13.32 -31.80
N LYS A 453 21.39 -13.19 -30.65
CA LYS A 453 22.47 -14.08 -30.20
C LYS A 453 21.95 -15.27 -29.38
N GLY A 454 20.64 -15.38 -29.18
CA GLY A 454 20.00 -16.47 -28.43
C GLY A 454 19.82 -16.20 -26.94
N LEU A 455 20.16 -15.00 -26.43
CA LEU A 455 19.93 -14.65 -25.02
C LEU A 455 18.48 -14.21 -24.82
N LYS A 456 17.74 -14.99 -24.03
CA LYS A 456 16.39 -14.60 -23.60
C LYS A 456 16.50 -13.42 -22.64
N THR A 457 16.12 -12.24 -23.11
CA THR A 457 16.44 -10.97 -22.46
C THR A 457 15.23 -10.38 -21.75
N TYR A 458 15.33 -10.24 -20.44
CA TYR A 458 14.43 -9.46 -19.61
C TYR A 458 14.83 -7.99 -19.65
N VAL A 459 13.85 -7.11 -19.84
CA VAL A 459 14.07 -5.66 -19.75
C VAL A 459 13.60 -5.17 -18.39
N HIS A 460 14.49 -4.51 -17.66
CA HIS A 460 14.16 -3.89 -16.39
C HIS A 460 13.46 -2.54 -16.64
N MET A 461 12.18 -2.46 -16.26
CA MET A 461 11.30 -1.31 -16.51
C MET A 461 11.20 -0.43 -15.27
N GLN A 462 11.51 0.85 -15.44
CA GLN A 462 11.34 1.89 -14.41
C GLN A 462 9.94 2.52 -14.45
N SER A 463 9.24 2.44 -15.58
CA SER A 463 7.87 2.92 -15.73
C SER A 463 7.12 2.12 -16.78
N ALA A 464 5.79 2.11 -16.68
CA ALA A 464 4.93 1.48 -17.69
C ALA A 464 4.90 2.26 -19.01
N GLU A 465 5.20 3.56 -18.99
CA GLU A 465 5.10 4.45 -20.17
C GLU A 465 6.05 4.07 -21.30
N VAL A 466 7.25 3.57 -20.97
CA VAL A 466 8.25 3.17 -21.96
C VAL A 466 8.04 1.73 -22.47
N MET A 467 7.09 0.99 -21.89
CA MET A 467 6.89 -0.44 -22.19
C MET A 467 6.43 -0.66 -23.64
N ASP A 468 5.54 0.19 -24.15
CA ASP A 468 4.96 0.04 -25.50
C ASP A 468 6.06 0.04 -26.58
N MET A 469 7.03 0.94 -26.47
CA MET A 469 8.19 1.00 -27.36
C MET A 469 8.97 -0.34 -27.39
N PHE A 470 9.16 -0.99 -26.23
CA PHE A 470 9.82 -2.29 -26.18
C PHE A 470 8.96 -3.41 -26.77
N ILE A 471 7.65 -3.41 -26.50
CA ILE A 471 6.72 -4.39 -27.06
C ILE A 471 6.71 -4.32 -28.59
N GLU A 472 6.63 -3.11 -29.15
CA GLU A 472 6.64 -2.87 -30.60
C GLU A 472 7.94 -3.36 -31.25
N SER A 473 9.07 -3.23 -30.55
CA SER A 473 10.36 -3.75 -31.00
C SER A 473 10.52 -5.28 -30.89
N GLY A 474 9.52 -5.97 -30.34
CA GLY A 474 9.52 -7.44 -30.21
C GLY A 474 9.91 -7.96 -28.82
N ALA A 475 10.21 -7.11 -27.84
CA ALA A 475 10.49 -7.57 -26.48
C ALA A 475 9.25 -8.19 -25.82
N ARG A 476 9.44 -9.27 -25.05
CA ARG A 476 8.35 -10.04 -24.42
C ARG A 476 8.57 -10.36 -22.95
N ARG A 477 9.71 -9.97 -22.39
CA ARG A 477 10.12 -10.32 -21.02
C ARG A 477 10.46 -9.04 -20.28
N PHE A 478 9.76 -8.78 -19.19
CA PHE A 478 9.86 -7.53 -18.45
C PHE A 478 9.98 -7.82 -16.95
N ILE A 479 10.75 -6.99 -16.27
CA ILE A 479 10.83 -6.94 -14.80
C ILE A 479 10.39 -5.53 -14.41
N PHE A 480 9.42 -5.43 -13.51
CA PHE A 480 9.01 -4.16 -12.92
C PHE A 480 9.58 -4.06 -11.51
N GLU A 481 10.26 -2.95 -11.23
CA GLU A 481 10.64 -2.55 -9.88
C GLU A 481 9.56 -1.62 -9.33
N GLY A 482 9.19 -1.79 -8.06
CA GLY A 482 8.06 -1.12 -7.42
C GLY A 482 8.43 -0.48 -6.09
#